data_AF-A0A0A9VSZ1-F1
#
_entry.id   AF-A0A0A9VSZ1-F1
#
_cell.length_a   1.000
_cell.length_b   1.000
_cell.length_c   1.000
_cell.angle_alpha   90.00
_cell.angle_beta   90.00
_cell.angle_gamma   90.00
#
_symmetry.space_group_name_H-M   'P 1'
#
loop_
_entity.id
_entity.type
_entity.pdbx_description
1 polymer ?
#
loop_
_entity_poly.entity_id
_entity_poly.type
_entity_poly.pdbx_seq_one_letter_code
_entity_poly.pdbx_strand_id
1 'polypeptide(L)'
;MSESSDYRERGGGHHESGPHIGIYGWRKRCLYLLILTLLVLVILNLALTLWVLKVMEFNTEGMGNVRIVEGGLEVTGQSYILGNLVATSIHSRLGHPILLRGSHNITLTTEHYAHNTLTLGNDRLEAKASRFKA
;
A
#
# COMPACT_ATOMS: atom_id res chain seq x y z
N MET A 1 -50.54 70.48 48.87
CA MET A 1 -49.74 69.64 47.96
C MET A 1 -48.78 68.85 48.82
N SER A 2 -49.20 67.66 49.27
CA SER A 2 -49.10 66.41 48.49
C SER A 2 -47.65 65.93 48.44
N GLU A 3 -47.29 64.73 48.85
CA GLU A 3 -48.04 63.61 49.37
C GLU A 3 -47.01 62.65 49.98
N SER A 4 -47.44 61.99 51.03
CA SER A 4 -46.82 60.81 51.66
C SER A 4 -46.31 59.79 50.64
N SER A 5 -45.14 59.18 50.88
CA SER A 5 -45.18 57.73 51.11
C SER A 5 -43.98 57.22 51.87
N ASP A 6 -44.39 56.47 52.86
CA ASP A 6 -43.72 55.85 53.95
C ASP A 6 -43.20 54.48 53.47
N TYR A 7 -41.93 54.19 53.77
CA TYR A 7 -41.43 52.91 54.27
C TYR A 7 -41.73 51.58 53.54
N ARG A 8 -40.59 50.90 53.28
CA ARG A 8 -40.30 49.50 53.63
C ARG A 8 -40.94 48.43 52.75
N GLU A 9 -40.13 47.84 51.88
CA GLU A 9 -39.99 46.38 51.85
C GLU A 9 -38.54 45.94 51.65
N ARG A 10 -38.12 45.06 52.56
CA ARG A 10 -36.92 44.23 52.49
C ARG A 10 -37.23 43.07 51.53
N GLY A 11 -36.26 42.71 50.69
CA GLY A 11 -36.23 41.44 49.97
C GLY A 11 -35.11 41.53 48.94
N GLY A 12 -33.91 41.00 49.19
CA GLY A 12 -33.72 39.59 49.52
C GLY A 12 -33.99 38.74 48.28
N GLY A 13 -33.41 39.11 47.14
CA GLY A 13 -33.48 38.34 45.90
C GLY A 13 -32.10 37.89 45.48
N HIS A 14 -31.50 37.01 46.29
CA HIS A 14 -30.41 36.15 45.86
C HIS A 14 -30.97 35.32 44.69
N HIS A 15 -30.83 35.79 43.45
CA HIS A 15 -31.33 35.01 42.32
C HIS A 15 -30.39 33.83 42.13
N GLU A 16 -30.95 32.70 42.54
CA GLU A 16 -30.33 31.43 42.76
C GLU A 16 -29.45 31.02 41.57
N SER A 17 -28.33 30.42 41.93
CA SER A 17 -27.54 29.59 41.03
C SER A 17 -28.45 28.53 40.42
N GLY A 18 -28.91 28.75 39.20
CA GLY A 18 -29.47 27.70 38.35
C GLY A 18 -28.40 27.19 37.40
N PRO A 19 -27.66 26.11 37.71
CA PRO A 19 -26.76 25.45 36.77
C PRO A 19 -27.56 24.65 35.74
N HIS A 20 -28.51 25.28 35.04
CA HIS A 20 -29.36 24.62 34.04
C HIS A 20 -29.13 25.14 32.61
N ILE A 21 -28.10 25.96 32.39
CA ILE A 21 -27.63 26.39 31.06
C ILE A 21 -26.37 25.63 30.59
N GLY A 22 -25.74 24.82 31.45
CA GLY A 22 -24.53 24.07 31.10
C GLY A 22 -24.79 22.81 30.26
N ILE A 23 -25.87 22.08 30.54
CA ILE A 23 -26.03 20.70 30.04
C ILE A 23 -26.31 20.65 28.53
N TYR A 24 -27.08 21.60 27.99
CA TYR A 24 -27.38 21.65 26.55
C TYR A 24 -26.24 22.27 25.71
N GLY A 25 -25.36 23.06 26.35
CA GLY A 25 -24.18 23.67 25.69
C GLY A 25 -22.97 22.73 25.67
N TRP A 26 -22.75 21.98 26.76
CA TRP A 26 -21.61 21.07 26.89
C TRP A 26 -21.75 19.82 26.04
N ARG A 27 -22.99 19.32 25.86
CA ARG A 27 -23.27 18.22 24.91
C ARG A 27 -22.93 18.60 23.46
N LYS A 28 -23.27 19.81 23.04
CA LYS A 28 -22.89 20.33 21.71
C LYS A 28 -21.37 20.41 21.59
N ARG A 29 -20.69 20.97 22.60
CA ARG A 29 -19.21 21.05 22.64
C ARG A 29 -18.55 19.66 22.60
N CYS A 30 -19.11 18.68 23.30
CA CYS A 30 -18.64 17.29 23.27
C CYS A 30 -18.82 16.68 21.86
N LEU A 31 -19.97 16.91 21.23
CA LEU A 31 -20.22 16.45 19.86
C LEU A 31 -19.31 17.15 18.84
N TYR A 32 -19.03 18.45 19.00
CA TYR A 32 -18.04 19.16 18.19
C TYR A 32 -16.62 18.63 18.39
N LEU A 33 -16.22 18.33 19.62
CA LEU A 33 -14.91 17.71 19.90
C LEU A 33 -14.84 16.30 19.32
N LEU A 34 -15.89 15.49 19.47
CA LEU A 34 -15.97 14.16 18.88
C LEU A 34 -15.83 14.24 17.35
N ILE A 35 -16.62 15.09 16.69
CA ILE A 35 -16.55 15.28 15.25
C ILE A 35 -15.18 15.81 14.83
N LEU A 36 -14.59 16.76 15.57
CA LEU A 36 -13.25 17.28 15.31
C LEU A 36 -12.20 16.18 15.41
N THR A 37 -12.24 15.37 16.47
CA THR A 37 -11.33 14.24 16.65
C THR A 37 -11.51 13.19 15.55
N LEU A 38 -12.75 12.91 15.16
CA LEU A 38 -13.07 11.98 14.09
C LEU A 38 -12.57 12.50 12.74
N LEU A 39 -12.72 13.80 12.47
CA LEU A 39 -12.17 14.45 11.28
C LEU A 39 -10.64 14.39 11.26
N VAL A 40 -9.98 14.65 12.39
CA VAL A 40 -8.52 14.53 12.51
C VAL A 40 -8.08 13.08 12.28
N LEU A 41 -8.77 12.09 12.85
CA LEU A 41 -8.49 10.67 12.62
C LEU A 41 -8.64 10.29 11.16
N VAL A 42 -9.67 10.78 10.47
CA VAL A 42 -9.85 10.57 9.03
C VAL A 42 -8.70 11.19 8.24
N ILE A 43 -8.30 12.42 8.55
CA ILE A 43 -7.16 13.09 7.89
C ILE A 43 -5.86 12.32 8.15
N LEU A 44 -5.60 11.89 9.38
CA LEU A 44 -4.42 11.09 9.73
C LEU A 44 -4.44 9.73 9.05
N ASN A 45 -5.60 9.09 8.93
CA ASN A 45 -5.73 7.81 8.23
C ASN A 45 -5.48 7.98 6.73
N LEU A 46 -6.00 9.05 6.13
CA LEU A 46 -5.73 9.39 4.73
C LEU A 46 -4.26 9.74 4.53
N ALA A 47 -3.67 10.56 5.41
CA ALA A 47 -2.27 10.93 5.36
C ALA A 47 -1.35 9.72 5.57
N LEU A 48 -1.69 8.81 6.48
CA LEU A 48 -0.96 7.57 6.72
C LEU A 48 -1.11 6.62 5.53
N THR A 49 -2.29 6.53 4.93
CA THR A 49 -2.51 5.77 3.69
C THR A 49 -1.66 6.35 2.56
N LEU A 50 -1.70 7.67 2.34
CA LEU A 50 -0.87 8.35 1.34
C LEU A 50 0.63 8.24 1.67
N TRP A 51 0.99 8.27 2.95
CA TRP A 51 2.37 8.10 3.40
C TRP A 51 2.85 6.68 3.15
N VAL A 52 2.04 5.65 3.44
CA VAL A 52 2.34 4.27 3.11
C VAL A 52 2.42 4.10 1.59
N LEU A 53 1.48 4.65 0.82
CA LEU A 53 1.55 4.62 -0.65
C LEU A 53 2.84 5.27 -1.18
N LYS A 54 3.28 6.37 -0.56
CA LYS A 54 4.50 7.09 -0.93
C LYS A 54 5.78 6.41 -0.45
N VAL A 55 5.78 5.83 0.77
CA VAL A 55 6.92 5.11 1.36
C VAL A 55 7.13 3.75 0.69
N MET A 56 6.07 3.17 0.13
CA MET A 56 6.12 1.98 -0.73
C MET A 56 6.66 2.28 -2.13
N GLU A 57 7.16 3.49 -2.38
CA GLU A 57 7.75 3.91 -3.66
C GLU A 57 6.89 3.55 -4.88
N PHE A 58 5.58 3.84 -4.83
CA PHE A 58 4.80 4.03 -6.07
C PHE A 58 5.22 5.35 -6.73
N ASN A 59 6.50 5.43 -7.11
CA ASN A 59 6.93 6.33 -8.16
C ASN A 59 6.19 5.91 -9.44
N THR A 60 5.96 6.83 -10.38
CA THR A 60 5.26 6.60 -11.65
C THR A 60 5.87 5.53 -12.56
N GLU A 61 6.90 4.82 -12.08
CA GLU A 61 7.59 3.73 -12.73
C GLU A 61 7.32 2.34 -12.08
N GLY A 62 6.47 2.25 -11.05
CA GLY A 62 5.95 0.99 -10.50
C GLY A 62 6.52 0.57 -9.13
N MET A 63 5.87 -0.40 -8.48
CA MET A 63 6.24 -0.90 -7.14
C MET A 63 7.55 -1.71 -7.24
N GLY A 64 8.69 -1.05 -6.98
CA GLY A 64 10.03 -1.61 -7.20
C GLY A 64 10.49 -1.55 -8.66
N ASN A 65 11.42 -2.43 -9.07
CA ASN A 65 11.93 -2.50 -10.45
C ASN A 65 10.90 -3.05 -11.45
N VAL A 66 9.59 -2.88 -11.24
CA VAL A 66 8.53 -3.49 -12.03
C VAL A 66 7.57 -2.40 -12.49
N ARG A 67 7.69 -1.97 -13.74
CA ARG A 67 6.88 -0.94 -14.41
C ARG A 67 5.72 -1.57 -15.18
N ILE A 68 4.53 -1.01 -15.02
CA ILE A 68 3.35 -1.39 -15.82
C ILE A 68 3.37 -0.53 -17.08
N VAL A 69 3.42 -1.16 -18.25
CA VAL A 69 3.39 -0.50 -19.58
C VAL A 69 2.14 -0.95 -20.35
N GLU A 70 1.69 -0.19 -21.35
CA GLU A 70 0.45 -0.50 -22.11
C GLU A 70 0.45 -1.89 -22.77
N GLY A 71 1.63 -2.53 -22.93
CA GLY A 71 1.78 -3.87 -23.50
C GLY A 71 2.08 -5.00 -22.49
N GLY A 72 2.19 -4.72 -21.19
CA GLY A 72 2.50 -5.72 -20.18
C GLY A 72 3.27 -5.21 -18.96
N LEU A 73 4.05 -6.09 -18.36
CA LEU A 73 4.86 -5.82 -17.18
C LEU A 73 6.34 -5.76 -17.59
N GLU A 74 6.98 -4.60 -17.43
CA GLU A 74 8.40 -4.41 -17.70
C GLU A 74 9.18 -4.42 -16.39
N VAL A 75 10.14 -5.34 -16.27
CA VAL A 75 10.94 -5.48 -15.05
C VAL A 75 12.34 -4.89 -15.28
N THR A 76 12.59 -3.70 -14.76
CA THR A 76 13.80 -2.90 -14.94
C THR A 76 14.84 -3.14 -13.84
N GLY A 77 15.38 -4.35 -13.67
CA GLY A 77 16.50 -4.56 -12.74
C GLY A 77 16.69 -5.99 -12.24
N GLN A 78 17.13 -6.15 -10.98
CA GLN A 78 17.21 -7.46 -10.33
C GLN A 78 15.82 -7.83 -9.82
N SER A 79 15.30 -8.98 -10.23
CA SER A 79 13.99 -9.45 -9.77
C SER A 79 14.00 -10.95 -9.56
N TYR A 80 13.38 -11.36 -8.46
CA TYR A 80 13.29 -12.74 -8.04
C TYR A 80 11.91 -13.28 -8.37
N ILE A 81 11.86 -14.41 -9.07
CA ILE A 81 10.64 -15.15 -9.32
C ILE A 81 10.59 -16.27 -8.28
N LEU A 82 9.60 -16.23 -7.38
CA LEU A 82 9.46 -17.21 -6.29
C LEU A 82 8.97 -18.60 -6.75
N GLY A 83 8.60 -18.74 -8.02
CA GLY A 83 8.03 -19.97 -8.57
C GLY A 83 8.31 -20.12 -10.06
N ASN A 84 7.31 -20.58 -10.81
CA ASN A 84 7.45 -20.84 -12.24
C ASN A 84 7.27 -19.57 -13.06
N LEU A 85 8.24 -19.27 -13.92
CA LEU A 85 8.11 -18.26 -14.96
C LEU A 85 7.66 -18.94 -16.25
N VAL A 86 6.45 -18.62 -16.71
CA VAL A 86 5.94 -19.07 -18.01
C VAL A 86 6.00 -17.89 -18.97
N ALA A 87 6.78 -18.02 -20.04
CA ALA A 87 6.91 -17.00 -21.06
C ALA A 87 6.92 -17.66 -22.44
N THR A 88 6.24 -17.04 -23.41
CA THR A 88 6.25 -17.48 -24.81
C THR A 88 7.64 -17.33 -25.43
N SER A 89 8.41 -16.37 -24.92
CA SER A 89 9.58 -15.84 -25.59
C SER A 89 10.50 -15.22 -24.54
N ILE A 90 11.74 -15.70 -24.45
CA ILE A 90 12.77 -15.17 -23.55
C ILE A 90 13.91 -14.67 -24.43
N HIS A 91 14.12 -13.35 -24.43
CA HIS A 91 15.17 -12.69 -25.21
C HIS A 91 15.99 -11.78 -24.31
N SER A 92 17.30 -11.74 -24.56
CA SER A 92 18.17 -10.73 -23.98
C SER A 92 18.13 -9.44 -24.80
N ARG A 93 18.65 -8.34 -24.23
CA ARG A 93 18.82 -7.07 -24.92
C ARG A 93 19.72 -7.24 -26.16
N LEU A 94 19.49 -6.39 -27.16
CA LEU A 94 20.28 -6.40 -28.40
C LEU A 94 21.78 -6.38 -28.08
N GLY A 95 22.53 -7.32 -28.65
CA GLY A 95 23.98 -7.44 -28.45
C GLY A 95 24.43 -8.01 -27.10
N HIS A 96 23.53 -8.44 -26.22
CA HIS A 96 23.87 -9.04 -24.92
C HIS A 96 23.48 -10.52 -24.87
N PRO A 97 24.35 -11.43 -24.40
CA PRO A 97 24.00 -12.85 -24.25
C PRO A 97 22.99 -13.07 -23.11
N ILE A 98 22.18 -14.14 -23.22
CA ILE A 98 21.34 -14.62 -22.11
C ILE A 98 22.25 -15.37 -21.14
N LEU A 99 22.36 -14.89 -19.90
CA LEU A 99 23.15 -15.53 -18.84
C LEU A 99 22.22 -16.31 -17.90
N LEU A 100 22.36 -17.63 -17.87
CA LEU A 100 21.69 -18.50 -16.90
C LEU A 100 22.71 -18.97 -15.86
N ARG A 101 22.50 -18.63 -14.59
CA ARG A 101 23.39 -19.03 -13.48
C ARG A 101 22.57 -19.68 -12.39
N GLY A 102 22.82 -20.96 -12.15
CA GLY A 102 22.21 -21.74 -11.08
C GLY A 102 23.23 -22.04 -9.99
N SER A 103 22.78 -22.05 -8.73
CA SER A 103 23.50 -22.69 -7.61
C SER A 103 23.35 -24.21 -7.62
N HIS A 104 22.43 -24.71 -8.44
CA HIS A 104 22.05 -26.11 -8.60
C HIS A 104 21.96 -26.44 -10.10
N ASN A 105 21.61 -27.69 -10.39
CA ASN A 105 21.50 -28.20 -11.75
C ASN A 105 20.47 -27.41 -12.56
N ILE A 106 20.86 -27.04 -13.78
CA ILE A 106 19.99 -26.40 -14.77
C ILE A 106 19.54 -27.47 -15.77
N THR A 107 18.24 -27.62 -15.97
CA THR A 107 17.65 -28.58 -16.91
C THR A 107 16.81 -27.85 -17.94
N LEU A 108 17.09 -28.08 -19.22
CA LEU A 108 16.29 -27.61 -20.35
C LEU A 108 15.61 -28.84 -20.97
N THR A 109 14.28 -28.83 -21.00
CA THR A 109 13.48 -29.90 -21.60
C THR A 109 12.59 -29.34 -22.69
N THR A 110 12.50 -30.05 -23.81
CA THR A 110 11.46 -29.79 -24.82
C THR A 110 10.42 -30.90 -24.74
N GLU A 111 9.15 -30.53 -24.62
CA GLU A 111 8.04 -31.50 -24.49
C GLU A 111 7.39 -31.83 -25.86
N HIS A 112 7.46 -30.91 -26.82
CA HIS A 112 6.52 -30.92 -27.94
C HIS A 112 6.90 -31.82 -29.15
N TYR A 113 8.17 -32.19 -29.33
CA TYR A 113 8.62 -32.90 -30.55
C TYR A 113 9.58 -34.07 -30.31
N ALA A 114 10.34 -34.04 -29.21
CA ALA A 114 11.17 -35.13 -28.74
C ALA A 114 11.51 -34.81 -27.29
N HIS A 115 11.53 -35.81 -26.40
CA HIS A 115 12.08 -35.66 -25.06
C HIS A 115 13.59 -35.44 -25.13
N ASN A 116 13.96 -34.25 -25.56
CA ASN A 116 15.32 -33.77 -25.56
C ASN A 116 15.54 -33.06 -24.23
N THR A 117 16.53 -33.51 -23.49
CA THR A 117 16.88 -32.95 -22.19
C THR A 117 18.34 -32.56 -22.19
N LEU A 118 18.63 -31.30 -21.88
CA LEU A 118 19.97 -30.81 -21.62
C LEU A 118 20.09 -30.48 -20.14
N THR A 119 21.01 -31.13 -19.46
CA THR A 119 21.23 -31.02 -18.01
C THR A 119 22.65 -30.55 -17.75
N LEU A 120 22.79 -29.38 -17.13
CA LEU A 120 24.05 -28.86 -16.62
C LEU A 120 24.09 -29.06 -15.11
N GLY A 121 24.97 -29.94 -14.63
CA GLY A 121 25.24 -30.14 -13.20
C GLY A 121 26.62 -29.64 -12.79
N ASN A 122 26.98 -29.83 -11.52
CA ASN A 122 28.21 -29.27 -10.93
C ASN A 122 29.50 -29.56 -11.73
N ASP A 123 29.59 -30.71 -12.41
CA ASP A 123 30.77 -31.08 -13.21
C ASP A 123 30.42 -31.86 -14.49
N ARG A 124 29.16 -31.79 -14.95
CA ARG A 124 28.72 -32.57 -16.13
C ARG A 124 27.71 -31.83 -16.98
N LEU A 125 27.86 -31.97 -18.29
CA LEU A 125 26.87 -31.58 -19.28
C LEU A 125 26.32 -32.86 -19.93
N GLU A 126 25.09 -33.20 -19.58
CA GLU A 126 24.40 -34.36 -20.15
C GLU A 126 23.36 -33.89 -21.17
N ALA A 127 23.49 -34.31 -22.42
CA ALA A 127 22.52 -34.08 -23.48
C ALA A 127 21.90 -35.42 -23.88
N LYS A 128 20.57 -35.54 -23.75
CA LYS A 128 19.80 -36.65 -24.30
C LYS A 128 18.97 -36.09 -25.44
N ALA A 129 19.16 -36.61 -26.65
CA ALA A 129 18.39 -36.23 -27.80
C ALA A 129 18.12 -37.44 -28.70
N SER A 130 16.93 -37.48 -29.31
CA SER A 130 16.58 -38.53 -30.28
C SER A 130 17.35 -38.39 -31.60
N ARG A 131 17.73 -37.16 -31.97
CA ARG A 131 18.60 -36.86 -33.08
C ARG A 131 19.49 -35.65 -32.74
N PHE A 132 20.76 -35.78 -33.05
CA PHE A 132 21.73 -34.68 -33.00
C PHE A 132 22.06 -34.28 -34.43
N LYS A 133 21.96 -32.99 -34.74
CA LYS A 133 22.38 -32.42 -36.03
C LYS A 133 23.48 -31.41 -35.73
N ALA A 134 24.70 -31.76 -36.11
CA ALA A 134 25.89 -30.92 -36.01
C ALA A 134 25.98 -29.99 -37.24
#